data_AF-A0A8T3LHT8-F1
#
_entry.id   AF-A0A8T3LHT8-F1
#
_cell.length_a   1.000
_cell.length_b   1.000
_cell.length_c   1.000
_cell.angle_alpha   90.00
_cell.angle_beta   90.00
_cell.angle_gamma   90.00
#
_symmetry.space_group_name_H-M   'P 1'
#
loop_
_entity.id
_entity.type
_entity.pdbx_description
1 polymer ?
#
loop_
_entity_poly.entity_id
_entity_poly.type
_entity_poly.pdbx_seq_one_letter_code
_entity_poly.pdbx_strand_id
1 'polypeptide(L)' 'DMVKEFTDLCHSHGLVSIIEPVVRPPRRGDKFDREQAIIDAAKELGDSGADLYKVEMPLYGKGPQQELLCASQRLND' A
#
# COMPACT_ATOMS: atom_id res chain seq x y z
N ASP A 1 10.66 13.90 -0.23
CA ASP A 1 10.51 12.46 -0.48
C ASP A 1 10.77 11.64 0.78
N MET A 2 9.75 11.47 1.63
CA MET A 2 9.92 10.76 2.91
C MET A 2 10.30 9.28 2.72
N VAL A 3 9.63 8.58 1.80
CA VAL A 3 9.91 7.16 1.52
C VAL A 3 11.31 6.98 0.94
N LYS A 4 11.72 7.86 0.02
CA LYS A 4 13.07 7.82 -0.56
C LYS A 4 14.14 8.00 0.52
N GLU A 5 13.99 9.01 1.39
CA GLU A 5 14.92 9.26 2.49
C GLU A 5 15.03 8.05 3.44
N PHE A 6 13.90 7.41 3.75
CA PHE A 6 13.87 6.19 4.56
C PHE A 6 14.59 5.03 3.87
N THR A 7 14.29 4.77 2.60
CA THR A 7 14.93 3.71 1.82
C THR A 7 16.44 3.92 1.69
N ASP A 8 16.88 5.13 1.36
CA ASP A 8 18.31 5.48 1.29
C ASP A 8 19.01 5.28 2.64
N LEU A 9 18.34 5.60 3.75
CA LEU A 9 18.87 5.38 5.09
C LEU A 9 19.03 3.88 5.41
N CYS A 10 18.03 3.05 5.08
CA CYS A 10 18.12 1.60 5.23
C CYS A 10 19.27 1.02 4.39
N HIS A 11 19.31 1.34 3.10
CA HIS A 11 20.30 0.81 2.17
C HIS A 11 21.72 1.23 2.51
N SER A 12 21.94 2.47 2.96
CA SER A 12 23.26 2.94 3.39
C SER A 12 23.81 2.20 4.62
N HIS A 13 22.96 1.50 5.37
CA HIS A 13 23.34 0.69 6.53
C HIS A 13 23.26 -0.82 6.26
N GLY A 14 23.02 -1.24 5.00
CA GLY A 14 22.86 -2.65 4.66
C GLY A 14 21.60 -3.29 5.28
N LEU A 15 20.58 -2.48 5.56
CA LEU A 15 19.30 -2.92 6.12
C LEU A 15 18.21 -2.97 5.05
N VAL A 16 17.21 -3.83 5.29
CA VAL A 16 15.99 -3.93 4.47
C VAL A 16 15.07 -2.74 4.76
N SER A 17 14.55 -2.11 3.71
CA SER A 17 13.51 -1.08 3.75
C SER A 17 12.13 -1.73 3.62
N ILE A 18 11.29 -1.61 4.65
CA ILE A 18 9.90 -2.07 4.64
C ILE A 18 8.99 -0.86 4.81
N ILE A 19 8.09 -0.64 3.85
CA ILE A 19 7.08 0.41 3.94
C ILE A 19 5.70 -0.17 4.19
N GLU A 20 4.90 0.55 4.98
CA GLU A 20 3.51 0.20 5.27
C GLU A 20 2.57 1.37 4.96
N PRO A 21 2.20 1.59 3.69
CA PRO A 21 1.16 2.55 3.36
C PRO A 21 -0.18 2.11 3.95
N VAL A 22 -0.79 3.00 4.74
CA VAL A 22 -2.09 2.79 5.38
C VAL A 22 -3.03 3.89 4.94
N VAL A 23 -4.18 3.52 4.38
CA VAL A 23 -5.13 4.49 3.85
C VAL A 23 -5.95 5.12 4.97
N ARG A 24 -6.26 6.40 4.83
CA ARG A 24 -7.08 7.17 5.78
C ARG A 24 -8.09 8.02 5.02
N PRO A 25 -9.27 8.28 5.61
CA PRO A 25 -10.21 9.27 5.06
C PRO A 25 -9.56 10.64 4.88
N PRO A 26 -10.02 11.45 3.91
CA PRO A 26 -9.48 12.77 3.68
C PRO A 26 -9.67 13.70 4.89
N ARG A 27 -8.79 14.69 5.06
CA ARG A 27 -8.88 15.65 6.17
C ARG A 27 -10.14 16.52 6.13
N ARG A 28 -10.74 16.70 4.94
CA ARG A 28 -11.96 17.47 4.70
C ARG A 28 -12.81 16.73 3.66
N GLY A 29 -14.13 16.70 3.89
CA GLY A 29 -15.06 15.92 3.08
C GLY A 29 -15.25 14.49 3.61
N ASP A 30 -16.25 13.80 3.08
CA ASP A 30 -16.70 12.47 3.50
C ASP A 30 -16.54 11.40 2.41
N LYS A 31 -16.14 11.79 1.20
CA LYS A 31 -15.88 10.86 0.10
C LYS A 31 -14.61 10.07 0.36
N PHE A 32 -14.77 8.80 0.73
CA PHE A 32 -13.67 7.87 0.94
C PHE A 32 -14.07 6.46 0.49
N ASP A 33 -13.52 6.03 -0.64
CA ASP A 33 -13.52 4.63 -1.04
C ASP A 33 -12.19 4.02 -0.58
N ARG A 34 -12.25 3.22 0.49
CA ARG A 34 -11.08 2.58 1.07
C ARG A 34 -10.37 1.67 0.06
N GLU A 35 -11.12 0.91 -0.72
CA GLU A 35 -10.54 -0.08 -1.63
C GLU A 35 -9.84 0.61 -2.78
N GLN A 36 -10.44 1.66 -3.35
CA GLN A 36 -9.79 2.47 -4.36
C GLN A 36 -8.56 3.20 -3.79
N ALA A 37 -8.63 3.71 -2.56
CA ALA A 37 -7.49 4.37 -1.92
C ALA A 37 -6.30 3.41 -1.72
N ILE A 38 -6.54 2.13 -1.44
CA ILE A 38 -5.46 1.13 -1.30
C ILE A 38 -4.77 0.93 -2.65
N ILE A 39 -5.53 0.84 -3.74
CA ILE A 39 -5.00 0.75 -5.11
C ILE A 39 -4.21 2.00 -5.48
N ASP A 40 -4.73 3.18 -5.15
CA ASP A 40 -4.07 4.45 -5.47
C ASP A 40 -2.74 4.59 -4.71
N ALA A 41 -2.70 4.19 -3.43
CA ALA A 41 -1.47 4.15 -2.65
C ALA A 41 -0.46 3.14 -3.20
N ALA A 42 -0.91 1.95 -3.65
CA ALA A 42 -0.05 0.95 -4.28
C ALA A 42 0.54 1.46 -5.60
N LYS A 43 -0.23 2.19 -6.41
CA LYS A 43 0.30 2.84 -7.63
C LYS A 43 1.30 3.94 -7.34
N GLU A 44 1.09 4.71 -6.27
CA GLU A 44 2.00 5.79 -5.89
C GLU A 44 3.31 5.29 -5.28
N LEU A 45 3.26 4.23 -4.46
CA LEU A 45 4.37 3.81 -3.59
C LEU A 45 4.90 2.40 -3.87
N GLY A 46 4.25 1.63 -4.75
CA GLY A 46 4.62 0.23 -5.05
C GLY A 46 5.98 0.08 -5.73
N ASP A 47 6.43 1.10 -6.45
CA ASP A 47 7.75 1.16 -7.12
C ASP A 47 8.69 2.20 -6.47
N SER A 48 8.53 2.43 -5.16
CA SER A 48 9.29 3.45 -4.41
C SER A 48 10.73 3.04 -4.06
N GLY A 49 11.17 1.84 -4.47
CA GLY A 49 12.50 1.30 -4.17
C GLY A 49 12.62 0.61 -2.79
N ALA A 50 11.55 0.54 -2.00
CA ALA A 50 11.53 -0.27 -0.80
C ALA A 50 11.61 -1.77 -1.15
N ASP A 51 12.20 -2.56 -0.26
CA ASP A 51 12.42 -3.99 -0.48
C ASP A 51 11.16 -4.84 -0.20
N LEU A 52 10.25 -4.33 0.62
CA LEU A 52 9.00 -5.01 0.96
C LEU A 52 7.86 -4.00 1.17
N TYR A 53 6.74 -4.26 0.52
CA TYR A 53 5.51 -3.50 0.65
C TYR A 53 4.51 -4.23 1.57
N LYS A 54 4.30 -3.70 2.78
CA LYS A 54 3.32 -4.22 3.73
C LYS A 54 1.99 -3.49 3.53
N VAL A 55 0.94 -4.20 3.13
CA VAL A 55 -0.34 -3.62 2.74
C VAL A 55 -1.51 -4.13 3.58
N GLU A 56 -2.56 -3.32 3.68
CA GLU A 56 -3.85 -3.75 4.21
C GLU A 56 -4.53 -4.78 3.29
N MET A 57 -5.21 -5.77 3.86
CA MET A 57 -5.99 -6.74 3.06
C MET A 57 -7.22 -6.05 2.43
N PRO A 58 -7.42 -6.17 1.10
CA PRO A 58 -8.66 -5.74 0.46
C PRO A 58 -9.88 -6.42 1.08
N LEU A 59 -11.01 -5.71 1.12
CA LEU A 59 -12.30 -6.18 1.65
C LEU A 59 -12.22 -6.72 3.09
N TYR A 60 -11.19 -6.31 3.86
CA TYR A 60 -10.88 -6.82 5.19
C TYR A 60 -10.69 -8.34 5.26
N GLY A 61 -10.37 -8.99 4.14
CA GLY A 61 -10.28 -10.46 4.06
C GLY A 61 -11.63 -11.16 4.27
N LYS A 62 -12.75 -10.48 4.01
CA LYS A 62 -14.11 -11.00 4.17
C LYS A 62 -14.82 -11.15 2.83
N GLY A 63 -15.75 -12.09 2.77
CA GLY A 63 -16.54 -12.37 1.58
C GLY A 63 -16.09 -13.62 0.83
N PRO A 64 -16.66 -13.89 -0.34
CA PRO A 64 -16.30 -15.04 -1.18
C PRO A 64 -14.83 -15.02 -1.56
N GLN A 65 -14.20 -16.19 -1.57
CA GLN A 65 -12.79 -16.35 -1.96
C GLN A 65 -12.48 -15.75 -3.34
N GLN A 66 -13.40 -15.87 -4.30
CA GLN A 66 -13.22 -15.34 -5.64
C GLN A 66 -13.13 -13.81 -5.65
N GLU A 67 -13.92 -13.12 -4.82
CA GLU A 67 -13.87 -11.66 -4.71
C GLU A 67 -12.56 -11.20 -4.08
N LEU A 68 -12.10 -11.90 -3.03
CA LEU A 68 -10.79 -11.63 -2.42
C LEU A 68 -9.64 -11.85 -3.39
N LEU A 69 -9.71 -12.92 -4.20
CA LEU A 69 -8.71 -13.19 -5.23
C LEU A 69 -8.67 -12.07 -6.27
N CYS A 70 -9.82 -11.67 -6.82
CA CYS A 70 -9.89 -10.60 -7.81
C CYS A 70 -9.38 -9.26 -7.24
N ALA A 71 -9.74 -8.92 -6.00
CA ALA A 71 -9.26 -7.70 -5.34
C ALA A 71 -7.75 -7.73 -5.08
N SER A 72 -7.21 -8.87 -4.66
CA SER A 72 -5.78 -9.05 -4.43
C SER A 72 -4.97 -9.03 -5.72
N GLN A 73 -5.50 -9.59 -6.81
CA GLN A 73 -4.89 -9.50 -8.15
C GLN A 73 -4.84 -8.06 -8.63
N ARG A 74 -5.97 -7.33 -8.54
CA ARG A 74 -6.05 -5.93 -8.94
C ARG A 74 -5.09 -5.01 -8.16
N LEU A 75 -4.77 -5.37 -6.92
CA LEU A 75 -3.79 -4.64 -6.10
C LEU A 75 -2.36 -4.80 -6.60
N ASN A 76 -2.06 -5.90 -7.29
CA ASN A 76 -0.74 -6.24 -7.80
C ASN A 76 -0.59 -5.94 -9.32
N ASP A 77 -1.60 -5.32 -9.94
CA ASP A 77 -1.59 -4.91 -11.35
C ASP A 77 -1.00 -3.50 -11.52
#